data_AF-A0AA39FGW2-F1
#
_entry.id   AF-A0AA39FGW2-F1
#
_cell.length_a   1.000
_cell.length_b   1.000
_cell.length_c   1.000
_cell.angle_alpha   90.00
_cell.angle_beta   90.00
_cell.angle_gamma   90.00
#
_symmetry.space_group_name_H-M   'P 1'
#
loop_
_entity.id
_entity.type
_entity.pdbx_description
1 polymer ?
#
loop_
_entity_poly.entity_id
_entity_poly.type
_entity_poly.pdbx_seq_one_letter_code
_entity_poly.pdbx_strand_id
1 'polypeptide(L)'
;MKITTIVQRCINWLKFNPKKFVSIITLVVLFTVYISLDYDLEISNIFPFSFNTAEYHISDGYLVYNSKCHIPSLNLTNRAMRKFVRKMEFEPCRSTPLLSSIVEQTNGRHSLVINPSVAETYDKFICCWSSITRPTPTNSSLKDSDSKISVSDCVDFENTVLLPMDLETVMVSCRVNKPIRRIKKRIIYENIHAIVNSLKIQRSENKFASMNDKFHHDHKKMSILILGLDSVSRLNFLRSLPNTDKYLRETGWFNLKGYNKVGLNTFPNFIALLTGQDIKTAYSKWSGNEPYELDNCPFIWHNFKNAGYVTGYGEDKMSLSTFNYLSVGFVNPPTDYYLRPYIIASEKLLKPKANFNSEKYCTGPESAI
;
A
#
# COMPACT_ATOMS: atom_id res chain seq x y z
N MET A 1 54.33 -6.96 35.96
CA MET A 1 55.34 -5.90 36.15
C MET A 1 55.47 -4.91 34.97
N LYS A 2 54.49 -4.77 34.06
CA LYS A 2 54.55 -3.83 32.90
C LYS A 2 53.50 -2.71 32.89
N ILE A 3 52.40 -2.84 33.66
CA ILE A 3 51.33 -1.82 33.74
C ILE A 3 51.76 -0.66 34.67
N THR A 4 52.46 -0.96 35.75
CA THR A 4 52.92 0.02 36.74
C THR A 4 53.90 1.04 36.14
N THR A 5 54.71 0.64 35.16
CA THR A 5 55.72 1.51 34.52
C THR A 5 55.11 2.52 33.54
N ILE A 6 53.98 2.20 32.92
CA ILE A 6 53.26 3.10 32.00
C ILE A 6 52.49 4.15 32.79
N VAL A 7 51.80 3.74 33.85
CA VAL A 7 51.07 4.66 34.74
C VAL A 7 52.03 5.63 35.41
N GLN A 8 53.19 5.16 35.88
CA GLN A 8 54.20 6.04 36.50
C GLN A 8 54.81 7.02 35.48
N ARG A 9 55.00 6.62 34.22
CA ARG A 9 55.45 7.51 33.13
C ARG A 9 54.39 8.56 32.77
N CYS A 10 53.11 8.20 32.74
CA CYS A 10 52.02 9.16 32.54
C CYS A 10 51.92 10.16 33.70
N ILE A 11 52.05 9.70 34.95
CA ILE A 11 52.03 10.57 36.14
C ILE A 11 53.23 11.53 36.14
N ASN A 12 54.42 11.07 35.76
CA ASN A 12 55.60 11.92 35.67
C ASN A 12 55.52 12.92 34.49
N TRP A 13 54.90 12.53 33.37
CA TRP A 13 54.65 13.42 32.24
C TRP A 13 53.62 14.52 32.58
N LEU A 14 52.58 14.16 33.34
CA LEU A 14 51.58 15.09 33.89
C LEU A 14 52.18 16.15 34.81
N LYS A 15 53.17 15.77 35.63
CA LYS A 15 53.87 16.70 36.54
C LYS A 15 54.76 17.73 35.82
N PHE A 16 55.33 17.39 34.65
CA PHE A 16 56.29 18.26 33.96
C PHE A 16 55.68 19.16 32.86
N ASN A 17 54.47 18.88 32.38
CA ASN A 17 53.83 19.69 31.33
C ASN A 17 52.31 19.88 31.54
N PRO A 18 51.89 20.52 32.66
CA PRO A 18 50.48 20.71 32.98
C PRO A 18 49.74 21.51 31.88
N LYS A 19 50.41 22.47 31.24
CA LYS A 19 49.84 23.25 30.13
C LYS A 19 49.51 22.40 28.90
N LYS A 20 50.36 21.41 28.55
CA LYS A 20 50.12 20.53 27.40
C LYS A 20 49.00 19.54 27.67
N PHE A 21 48.89 19.04 28.90
CA PHE A 21 47.79 18.15 29.28
C PHE A 21 46.44 18.87 29.26
N VAL A 22 46.39 20.10 29.79
CA VAL A 22 45.19 20.94 29.70
C VAL A 22 44.83 21.19 28.23
N SER A 23 45.79 21.56 27.36
CA SER A 23 45.51 21.74 25.93
C SER A 23 44.96 20.49 25.25
N ILE A 24 45.47 19.29 25.57
CA ILE A 24 44.97 18.04 24.98
C ILE A 24 43.55 17.74 25.44
N ILE A 25 43.25 17.92 26.73
CA ILE A 25 41.88 17.76 27.24
C ILE A 25 40.95 18.77 26.56
N THR A 26 41.36 20.03 26.45
CA THR A 26 40.54 21.05 25.78
C THR A 26 40.28 20.69 24.32
N LEU A 27 41.27 20.17 23.59
CA LEU A 27 41.11 19.69 22.22
C LEU A 27 40.17 18.50 22.11
N VAL A 28 40.27 17.53 23.03
CA VAL A 28 39.36 16.37 23.05
C VAL A 28 37.93 16.82 23.35
N VAL A 29 37.75 17.71 24.33
CA VAL A 29 36.43 18.28 24.66
C VAL A 29 35.85 19.05 23.48
N LEU A 30 36.65 19.92 22.84
CA LEU A 30 36.23 20.66 21.65
C LEU A 30 35.89 19.74 20.48
N PHE A 31 36.64 18.66 20.28
CA PHE A 31 36.36 17.67 19.24
C PHE A 31 35.10 16.87 19.54
N THR A 32 34.87 16.47 20.80
CA THR A 32 33.61 15.81 21.19
C THR A 32 32.42 16.74 21.06
N VAL A 33 32.55 18.01 21.45
CA VAL A 33 31.50 19.02 21.29
C VAL A 33 31.24 19.30 19.81
N TYR A 34 32.29 19.35 18.98
CA TYR A 34 32.15 19.50 17.54
C TYR A 34 31.41 18.30 16.92
N ILE A 35 31.79 17.06 17.25
CA ILE A 35 31.08 15.87 16.77
C ILE A 35 29.62 15.87 17.24
N SER A 36 29.34 16.22 18.49
CA SER A 36 27.96 16.31 19.00
C SER A 36 27.13 17.39 18.30
N LEU A 37 27.72 18.56 18.06
CA LEU A 37 27.08 19.66 17.32
C LEU A 37 26.86 19.33 15.85
N ASP A 38 27.79 18.63 15.21
CA ASP A 38 27.70 18.22 13.81
C ASP A 38 26.62 17.14 13.63
N TYR A 39 26.52 16.21 14.58
CA TYR A 39 25.43 15.22 14.65
C TYR A 39 24.05 15.88 14.83
N ASP A 40 23.95 16.89 15.71
CA ASP A 40 22.71 17.66 15.90
C ASP A 40 22.36 18.52 14.67
N LEU A 41 23.37 19.04 13.96
CA LEU A 41 23.20 19.80 12.72
C LEU A 41 22.72 18.91 11.55
N GLU A 42 23.22 17.69 11.40
CA GLU A 42 22.71 16.76 10.39
C GLU A 42 21.26 16.32 10.68
N ILE A 43 20.92 16.04 11.94
CA ILE A 43 19.54 15.68 12.32
C ILE A 43 18.56 16.84 12.07
N SER A 44 18.95 18.07 12.41
CA SER A 44 18.12 19.25 12.19
C SER A 44 17.96 19.64 10.72
N ASN A 45 18.96 19.34 9.87
CA ASN A 45 18.88 19.61 8.43
C ASN A 45 18.12 18.52 7.64
N ILE A 46 18.05 17.28 8.14
CA ILE A 46 17.24 16.21 7.55
C ILE A 46 15.75 16.37 7.92
N PHE A 47 15.46 17.00 9.05
CA PHE A 47 14.10 17.36 9.49
C PHE A 47 14.03 18.83 9.92
N PRO A 48 13.80 19.79 9.01
CA PRO A 48 13.67 21.21 9.36
C PRO A 48 12.41 21.51 10.19
N PHE A 49 11.60 20.49 10.48
CA PHE A 49 10.59 20.55 11.53
C PHE A 49 11.16 19.94 12.81
N SER A 50 11.70 20.81 13.67
CA SER A 50 11.55 20.64 15.11
C SER A 50 10.05 20.59 15.42
N PHE A 51 9.42 19.42 15.27
CA PHE A 51 8.22 19.15 16.05
C PHE A 51 8.71 19.15 17.47
N ASN A 52 8.43 20.25 18.18
CA ASN A 52 8.53 20.30 19.62
C ASN A 52 8.08 18.94 20.15
N THR A 53 9.01 18.13 20.64
CA THR A 53 8.76 17.26 21.78
C THR A 53 8.56 18.17 22.98
N ALA A 54 7.66 19.15 22.87
CA ALA A 54 6.91 19.58 24.00
C ALA A 54 6.30 18.27 24.47
N GLU A 55 6.75 17.79 25.62
CA GLU A 55 5.87 17.05 26.49
C GLU A 55 4.53 17.76 26.41
N TYR A 56 3.61 17.21 25.61
CA TYR A 56 2.24 17.61 25.67
C TYR A 56 1.92 17.39 27.14
N HIS A 57 1.74 18.46 27.90
CA HIS A 57 1.07 18.37 29.18
C HIS A 57 -0.28 17.74 28.84
N ILE A 58 -0.37 16.42 28.97
CA ILE A 58 -1.62 15.68 28.84
C ILE A 58 -2.38 16.10 30.08
N SER A 59 -3.11 17.21 29.96
CA SER A 59 -4.13 17.55 30.93
C SER A 59 -5.06 16.34 31.04
N ASP A 60 -5.25 15.84 32.25
CA ASP A 60 -6.10 14.68 32.53
C ASP A 60 -7.44 14.84 31.80
N GLY A 61 -7.74 13.89 30.91
CA GLY A 61 -8.99 13.88 30.14
C GLY A 61 -8.94 14.48 28.74
N TYR A 62 -7.81 14.99 28.24
CA TYR A 62 -7.69 15.50 26.85
C TYR A 62 -6.78 14.64 25.96
N LEU A 63 -7.20 14.44 24.70
CA LEU A 63 -6.41 13.83 23.63
C LEU A 63 -5.42 14.83 23.01
N VAL A 64 -5.87 16.07 22.82
CA VAL A 64 -5.06 17.22 22.37
C VAL A 64 -5.44 18.40 23.26
N TYR A 65 -4.43 19.07 23.82
CA TYR A 65 -4.64 20.25 24.64
C TYR A 65 -3.58 21.29 24.31
N ASN A 66 -4.00 22.41 23.73
CA ASN A 66 -3.19 23.61 23.54
C ASN A 66 -4.11 24.84 23.50
N SER A 67 -3.55 26.05 23.50
CA SER A 67 -4.30 27.31 23.59
C SER A 67 -5.39 27.53 22.53
N LYS A 68 -5.36 26.79 21.40
CA LYS A 68 -6.33 26.91 20.30
C LYS A 68 -7.23 25.67 20.14
N CYS A 69 -6.81 24.51 20.62
CA CYS A 69 -7.45 23.23 20.36
C CYS A 69 -7.49 22.36 21.61
N HIS A 70 -8.71 22.01 22.02
CA HIS A 70 -8.98 21.13 23.14
C HIS A 70 -9.85 19.97 22.66
N ILE A 71 -9.23 18.81 22.40
CA ILE A 71 -9.93 17.59 22.00
C ILE A 71 -10.02 16.67 23.21
N PRO A 72 -11.21 16.32 23.72
CA PRO A 72 -11.34 15.43 24.87
C PRO A 72 -10.92 14.00 24.52
N SER A 73 -10.36 13.30 25.50
CA SER A 73 -10.08 11.87 25.42
C SER A 73 -11.35 11.08 25.76
N LEU A 74 -11.77 10.20 24.86
CA LEU A 74 -12.99 9.41 25.02
C LEU A 74 -12.68 8.00 25.57
N ASN A 75 -13.53 7.51 26.47
CA ASN A 75 -13.37 6.18 27.07
C ASN A 75 -13.70 5.07 26.04
N LEU A 76 -12.73 4.20 25.78
CA LEU A 76 -12.82 3.06 24.87
C LEU A 76 -13.89 2.02 25.26
N THR A 77 -14.15 1.87 26.56
CA THR A 77 -15.00 0.81 27.12
C THR A 77 -16.34 1.31 27.64
N ASN A 78 -16.76 2.51 27.20
CA ASN A 78 -18.02 3.12 27.61
C ASN A 78 -19.18 2.11 27.49
N ARG A 79 -19.92 1.92 28.59
CA ARG A 79 -21.03 0.95 28.66
C ARG A 79 -22.08 1.18 27.58
N ALA A 80 -22.33 2.42 27.18
CA ALA A 80 -23.26 2.77 26.10
C ALA A 80 -22.86 2.16 24.74
N MET A 81 -21.57 1.89 24.52
CA MET A 81 -21.06 1.31 23.27
C MET A 81 -21.15 -0.21 23.23
N ARG A 82 -21.28 -0.89 24.37
CA ARG A 82 -21.27 -2.37 24.44
C ARG A 82 -22.32 -3.02 23.55
N LYS A 83 -23.50 -2.40 23.42
CA LYS A 83 -24.59 -2.90 22.56
C LYS A 83 -24.27 -2.87 21.06
N PHE A 84 -23.30 -2.05 20.64
CA PHE A 84 -22.88 -1.87 19.24
C PHE A 84 -21.63 -2.68 18.88
N VAL A 85 -20.93 -3.25 19.86
CA VAL A 85 -19.69 -4.02 19.63
C VAL A 85 -19.99 -5.50 19.82
N ARG A 86 -19.83 -6.27 18.75
CA ARG A 86 -20.00 -7.72 18.76
C ARG A 86 -18.74 -8.39 18.24
N LYS A 87 -18.24 -9.39 18.95
CA LYS A 87 -17.15 -10.24 18.45
C LYS A 87 -17.77 -11.23 17.47
N MET A 88 -17.20 -11.30 16.28
CA MET A 88 -17.62 -12.22 15.23
C MET A 88 -16.50 -13.22 14.97
N GLU A 89 -16.88 -14.42 14.56
CA GLU A 89 -15.94 -15.43 14.07
C GLU A 89 -15.70 -15.20 12.58
N PHE A 90 -14.43 -15.22 12.19
CA PHE A 90 -14.04 -15.09 10.80
C PHE A 90 -14.21 -16.44 10.10
N GLU A 91 -15.00 -16.45 9.03
CA GLU A 91 -15.13 -17.62 8.17
C GLU A 91 -14.15 -17.50 6.99
N PRO A 92 -13.21 -18.42 6.81
CA PRO A 92 -12.28 -18.35 5.68
C PRO A 92 -12.98 -18.58 4.34
N CYS A 93 -12.45 -17.96 3.28
CA CYS A 93 -12.95 -18.13 1.91
C CYS A 93 -12.71 -19.54 1.35
N ARG A 94 -11.74 -20.26 1.93
CA ARG A 94 -11.37 -21.62 1.55
C ARG A 94 -10.85 -22.40 2.76
N SER A 95 -11.00 -23.72 2.70
CA SER A 95 -10.42 -24.67 3.67
C SER A 95 -9.15 -25.37 3.16
N THR A 96 -8.83 -25.24 1.88
CA THR A 96 -7.70 -25.91 1.22
C THR A 96 -6.70 -24.92 0.60
N PRO A 97 -5.46 -25.32 0.31
CA PRO A 97 -4.51 -24.52 -0.46
C PRO A 97 -5.04 -24.19 -1.88
N LEU A 98 -4.52 -23.12 -2.52
CA LEU A 98 -4.98 -22.72 -3.85
C LEU A 98 -4.53 -23.75 -4.89
N LEU A 99 -5.41 -24.05 -5.85
CA LEU A 99 -5.06 -24.90 -6.97
C LEU A 99 -4.11 -24.19 -7.95
N SER A 100 -4.16 -22.86 -8.02
CA SER A 100 -3.34 -22.07 -8.94
C SER A 100 -2.60 -20.95 -8.23
N SER A 101 -1.42 -20.62 -8.74
CA SER A 101 -0.60 -19.51 -8.27
C SER A 101 0.20 -18.88 -9.41
N ILE A 102 0.63 -17.63 -9.22
CA ILE A 102 1.60 -16.98 -10.08
C ILE A 102 3.01 -17.18 -9.51
N VAL A 103 3.93 -17.61 -10.35
CA VAL A 103 5.34 -17.81 -10.00
C VAL A 103 6.21 -16.92 -10.87
N GLU A 104 7.02 -16.08 -10.25
CA GLU A 104 8.06 -15.30 -10.92
C GLU A 104 9.25 -16.22 -11.24
N GLN A 105 9.69 -16.20 -12.49
CA GLN A 105 10.83 -16.92 -13.02
C GLN A 105 12.11 -16.11 -12.85
N THR A 106 13.27 -16.76 -12.95
CA THR A 106 14.59 -16.10 -12.79
C THR A 106 14.86 -14.96 -13.79
N ASN A 107 14.15 -14.95 -14.92
CA ASN A 107 14.22 -13.89 -15.94
C ASN A 107 13.17 -12.77 -15.75
N GLY A 108 12.48 -12.71 -14.60
CA GLY A 108 11.42 -11.74 -14.29
C GLY A 108 10.09 -11.99 -15.01
N ARG A 109 9.99 -13.06 -15.82
CA ARG A 109 8.71 -13.47 -16.43
C ARG A 109 7.86 -14.20 -15.42
N HIS A 110 6.55 -14.20 -15.64
CA HIS A 110 5.59 -14.84 -14.75
C HIS A 110 4.96 -16.06 -15.41
N SER A 111 4.77 -17.11 -14.62
CA SER A 111 4.06 -18.32 -15.03
C SER A 111 2.84 -18.55 -14.16
N LEU A 112 1.73 -18.95 -14.77
CA LEU A 112 0.59 -19.52 -14.06
C LEU A 112 0.87 -21.01 -13.86
N VAL A 113 0.84 -21.45 -12.62
CA VAL A 113 1.19 -22.82 -12.21
C VAL A 113 0.03 -23.46 -11.47
N ILE A 114 -0.25 -24.73 -11.78
CA ILE A 114 -1.15 -25.59 -11.02
C ILE A 114 -0.36 -26.28 -9.90
N ASN A 115 -0.86 -26.21 -8.68
CA ASN A 115 -0.27 -26.89 -7.54
C ASN A 115 -0.53 -28.40 -7.63
N PRO A 116 0.51 -29.24 -7.81
CA PRO A 116 0.34 -30.68 -8.03
C PRO A 116 -0.27 -31.39 -6.83
N SER A 117 0.13 -31.03 -5.60
CA SER A 117 -0.39 -31.65 -4.37
C SER A 117 -1.87 -31.36 -4.16
N VAL A 118 -2.33 -30.18 -4.61
CA VAL A 118 -3.76 -29.83 -4.56
C VAL A 118 -4.51 -30.48 -5.72
N ALA A 119 -3.90 -30.56 -6.91
CA ALA A 119 -4.48 -31.20 -8.08
C ALA A 119 -4.85 -32.67 -7.86
N GLU A 120 -4.09 -33.40 -7.03
CA GLU A 120 -4.38 -34.79 -6.65
C GLU A 120 -5.73 -34.97 -5.93
N THR A 121 -6.26 -33.91 -5.31
CA THR A 121 -7.55 -33.94 -4.62
C THR A 121 -8.75 -33.79 -5.57
N TYR A 122 -8.51 -33.47 -6.84
CA TYR A 122 -9.54 -33.28 -7.85
C TYR A 122 -9.63 -34.49 -8.80
N ASP A 123 -10.86 -34.81 -9.25
CA ASP A 123 -11.06 -35.65 -10.43
C ASP A 123 -10.31 -35.09 -11.65
N LYS A 124 -9.93 -35.94 -12.61
CA LYS A 124 -9.30 -35.52 -13.88
C LYS A 124 -9.96 -34.24 -14.44
N PHE A 125 -9.17 -33.18 -14.54
CA PHE A 125 -9.59 -31.86 -14.96
C PHE A 125 -8.67 -31.29 -16.03
N ILE A 126 -9.12 -30.22 -16.66
CA ILE A 126 -8.32 -29.39 -17.54
C ILE A 126 -8.58 -27.93 -17.18
N CYS A 127 -7.52 -27.14 -17.06
CA CYS A 127 -7.61 -25.72 -16.79
C CYS A 127 -7.41 -24.93 -18.08
N CYS A 128 -7.99 -23.75 -18.13
CA CYS A 128 -7.72 -22.75 -19.13
C CYS A 128 -7.48 -21.40 -18.46
N TRP A 129 -6.78 -20.52 -19.16
CA TRP A 129 -6.54 -19.17 -18.69
C TRP A 129 -7.00 -18.14 -19.72
N SER A 130 -7.43 -16.98 -19.22
CA SER A 130 -7.82 -15.81 -20.03
C SER A 130 -7.09 -14.57 -19.51
N SER A 131 -6.57 -13.75 -20.41
CA SER A 131 -6.08 -12.42 -20.06
C SER A 131 -7.25 -11.49 -19.76
N ILE A 132 -7.10 -10.67 -18.71
CA ILE A 132 -8.02 -9.58 -18.39
C ILE A 132 -7.28 -8.27 -18.65
N THR A 133 -7.85 -7.42 -19.50
CA THR A 133 -7.26 -6.14 -19.87
C THR A 133 -8.27 -5.01 -19.75
N ARG A 134 -7.75 -3.79 -19.54
CA ARG A 134 -8.55 -2.57 -19.64
C ARG A 134 -8.70 -2.20 -21.13
N PRO A 135 -9.91 -2.03 -21.66
CA PRO A 135 -10.09 -1.63 -23.05
C PRO A 135 -9.46 -0.26 -23.32
N THR A 136 -8.91 -0.07 -24.52
CA THR A 136 -8.47 1.26 -24.96
C THR A 136 -9.69 2.17 -25.10
N PRO A 137 -9.70 3.36 -24.47
CA PRO A 137 -10.82 4.28 -24.60
C PRO A 137 -11.02 4.72 -26.05
N THR A 138 -12.28 4.77 -26.50
CA THR A 138 -12.71 5.36 -27.76
C THR A 138 -13.61 6.54 -27.47
N ASN A 139 -13.84 7.43 -28.43
CA ASN A 139 -14.71 8.61 -28.24
C ASN A 139 -16.10 8.26 -27.69
N SER A 140 -16.63 7.07 -28.02
CA SER A 140 -17.93 6.58 -27.54
C SER A 140 -17.88 5.86 -26.19
N SER A 141 -16.70 5.52 -25.66
CA SER A 141 -16.52 4.76 -24.41
C SER A 141 -15.80 5.54 -23.30
N LEU A 142 -15.56 6.84 -23.47
CA LEU A 142 -14.83 7.64 -22.49
C LEU A 142 -15.47 7.58 -21.08
N LYS A 143 -16.80 7.66 -21.00
CA LYS A 143 -17.55 7.68 -19.73
C LYS A 143 -17.58 6.32 -19.00
N ASP A 144 -17.24 5.22 -19.66
CA ASP A 144 -17.23 3.89 -19.07
C ASP A 144 -15.86 3.18 -19.15
N SER A 145 -14.83 3.94 -19.55
CA SER A 145 -13.45 3.49 -19.68
C SER A 145 -12.89 2.86 -18.41
N ASP A 146 -13.29 3.36 -17.24
CA ASP A 146 -12.82 2.87 -15.93
C ASP A 146 -13.72 1.83 -15.25
N SER A 147 -14.78 1.41 -15.95
CA SER A 147 -15.78 0.45 -15.45
C SER A 147 -15.85 -0.84 -16.28
N LYS A 148 -15.11 -0.89 -17.39
CA LYS A 148 -15.07 -2.02 -18.33
C LYS A 148 -13.76 -2.80 -18.25
N ILE A 149 -13.88 -4.09 -18.51
CA ILE A 149 -12.78 -5.01 -18.72
C ILE A 149 -13.05 -5.82 -19.99
N SER A 150 -11.98 -6.24 -20.66
CA SER A 150 -12.02 -7.22 -21.74
C SER A 150 -11.43 -8.53 -21.24
N VAL A 151 -12.08 -9.65 -21.58
CA VAL A 151 -11.62 -11.00 -21.25
C VAL A 151 -11.34 -11.73 -22.56
N SER A 152 -10.14 -12.28 -22.72
CA SER A 152 -9.79 -13.05 -23.91
C SER A 152 -10.45 -14.43 -23.93
N ASP A 153 -10.38 -15.10 -25.08
CA ASP A 153 -10.64 -16.53 -25.16
C ASP A 153 -9.81 -17.31 -24.15
N CYS A 154 -10.40 -18.37 -23.60
CA CYS A 154 -9.76 -19.21 -22.59
C CYS A 154 -8.89 -20.26 -23.29
N VAL A 155 -7.58 -20.21 -23.06
CA VAL A 155 -6.61 -21.12 -23.66
C VAL A 155 -6.30 -22.23 -22.68
N ASP A 156 -6.61 -23.47 -23.07
CA ASP A 156 -6.35 -24.67 -22.26
C ASP A 156 -4.83 -24.83 -22.00
N PHE A 157 -4.46 -25.24 -20.79
CA PHE A 157 -3.10 -25.58 -20.38
C PHE A 157 -3.12 -26.69 -19.33
N GLU A 158 -2.02 -27.41 -19.17
CA GLU A 158 -1.93 -28.53 -18.23
C GLU A 158 -1.41 -28.10 -16.85
N ASN A 159 -0.09 -28.03 -16.67
CA ASN A 159 0.51 -27.77 -15.35
C ASN A 159 1.04 -26.35 -15.20
N THR A 160 1.63 -25.81 -16.27
CA THR A 160 2.29 -24.50 -16.23
C THR A 160 2.18 -23.84 -17.59
N VAL A 161 1.91 -22.54 -17.58
CA VAL A 161 1.93 -21.71 -18.78
C VAL A 161 2.69 -20.42 -18.51
N LEU A 162 3.55 -20.05 -19.46
CA LEU A 162 4.30 -18.80 -19.41
C LEU A 162 3.42 -17.65 -19.89
N LEU A 163 3.26 -16.62 -19.08
CA LEU A 163 2.36 -15.51 -19.36
C LEU A 163 3.04 -14.42 -20.23
N PRO A 164 2.25 -13.61 -20.95
CA PRO A 164 2.72 -12.41 -21.62
C PRO A 164 3.37 -11.41 -20.65
N MET A 165 4.34 -10.62 -21.12
CA MET A 165 5.11 -9.69 -20.28
C MET A 165 4.35 -8.43 -19.86
N ASP A 166 3.28 -8.09 -20.58
CA ASP A 166 2.43 -6.92 -20.33
C ASP A 166 1.15 -7.29 -19.58
N LEU A 167 0.97 -8.57 -19.24
CA LEU A 167 -0.22 -9.05 -18.54
C LEU A 167 -0.16 -8.71 -17.05
N GLU A 168 -1.19 -8.02 -16.57
CA GLU A 168 -1.32 -7.61 -15.15
C GLU A 168 -2.43 -8.37 -14.41
N THR A 169 -3.33 -9.02 -15.14
CA THR A 169 -4.45 -9.75 -14.54
C THR A 169 -4.78 -10.97 -15.38
N VAL A 170 -4.83 -12.14 -14.74
CA VAL A 170 -5.14 -13.40 -15.40
C VAL A 170 -6.26 -14.13 -14.66
N MET A 171 -7.26 -14.58 -15.41
CA MET A 171 -8.28 -15.50 -14.92
C MET A 171 -7.88 -16.93 -15.23
N VAL A 172 -8.09 -17.83 -14.29
CA VAL A 172 -7.98 -19.28 -14.49
C VAL A 172 -9.31 -19.94 -14.17
N SER A 173 -9.73 -20.84 -15.05
CA SER A 173 -10.96 -21.63 -14.90
C SER A 173 -10.65 -23.10 -15.19
N CYS A 174 -10.97 -23.97 -14.25
CA CYS A 174 -10.75 -25.40 -14.36
C CYS A 174 -12.08 -26.15 -14.44
N ARG A 175 -12.15 -27.10 -15.37
CA ARG A 175 -13.36 -27.88 -15.68
C ARG A 175 -13.05 -29.37 -15.64
N VAL A 176 -14.06 -30.18 -15.31
CA VAL A 176 -13.93 -31.63 -15.35
C VAL A 176 -13.58 -32.09 -16.78
N ASN A 177 -12.56 -32.92 -16.91
CA ASN A 177 -12.12 -33.51 -18.17
C ASN A 177 -12.86 -34.84 -18.41
N LYS A 178 -14.18 -34.76 -18.66
CA LYS A 178 -15.01 -35.92 -19.02
C LYS A 178 -15.69 -35.68 -20.38
N PRO A 179 -15.67 -36.67 -21.29
CA PRO A 179 -16.37 -36.59 -22.57
C PRO A 179 -17.87 -36.82 -22.35
N ILE A 180 -18.61 -35.81 -21.89
CA ILE A 180 -20.05 -35.94 -21.67
C ILE A 180 -20.80 -35.06 -22.68
N ARG A 181 -21.31 -35.72 -23.73
CA ARG A 181 -21.99 -35.13 -24.90
C ARG A 181 -23.25 -34.29 -24.59
N ARG A 182 -23.68 -34.11 -23.34
CA ARG A 182 -24.96 -33.44 -22.99
C ARG A 182 -25.00 -32.64 -21.69
N ILE A 183 -23.89 -32.47 -20.96
CA ILE A 183 -23.88 -31.69 -19.71
C ILE A 183 -23.01 -30.44 -19.90
N LYS A 184 -23.52 -29.26 -19.52
CA LYS A 184 -22.75 -28.01 -19.47
C LYS A 184 -21.42 -28.26 -18.74
N LYS A 185 -20.30 -27.75 -19.28
CA LYS A 185 -18.96 -27.85 -18.68
C LYS A 185 -19.04 -27.48 -17.18
N ARG A 186 -18.85 -28.46 -16.28
CA ARG A 186 -18.89 -28.23 -14.83
C ARG A 186 -17.56 -27.61 -14.40
N ILE A 187 -17.60 -26.33 -14.03
CA ILE A 187 -16.48 -25.61 -13.44
C ILE A 187 -16.27 -26.10 -12.01
N ILE A 188 -15.02 -26.41 -11.65
CA ILE A 188 -14.63 -26.94 -10.34
C ILE A 188 -13.74 -25.97 -9.56
N TYR A 189 -13.10 -25.02 -10.24
CA TYR A 189 -12.23 -24.03 -9.64
C TYR A 189 -12.14 -22.81 -10.57
N GLU A 190 -12.25 -21.62 -10.00
CA GLU A 190 -12.01 -20.36 -10.69
C GLU A 190 -11.23 -19.45 -9.77
N ASN A 191 -10.24 -18.75 -10.31
CA ASN A 191 -9.54 -17.71 -9.57
C ASN A 191 -9.05 -16.62 -10.53
N ILE A 192 -8.74 -15.45 -9.99
CA ILE A 192 -8.15 -14.34 -10.71
C ILE A 192 -6.92 -13.90 -9.95
N HIS A 193 -5.81 -13.73 -10.67
CA HIS A 193 -4.53 -13.33 -10.10
C HIS A 193 -4.13 -11.95 -10.62
N ALA A 194 -3.70 -11.07 -9.73
CA ALA A 194 -2.98 -9.85 -10.09
C ALA A 194 -1.49 -10.16 -10.26
N ILE A 195 -0.84 -9.52 -11.24
CA ILE A 195 0.57 -9.71 -11.57
C ILE A 195 1.27 -8.36 -11.53
N VAL A 196 2.30 -8.24 -10.69
CA VAL A 196 3.16 -7.06 -10.62
C VAL A 196 4.40 -7.31 -11.46
N ASN A 197 4.31 -7.04 -12.76
CA ASN A 197 5.39 -7.33 -13.69
C ASN A 197 6.43 -6.20 -13.74
N SER A 198 7.58 -6.41 -13.11
CA SER A 198 8.69 -5.44 -13.07
C SER A 198 9.25 -5.09 -14.46
N LEU A 199 9.19 -6.02 -15.43
CA LEU A 199 9.69 -5.82 -16.80
C LEU A 199 8.87 -4.79 -17.59
N LYS A 200 7.59 -4.57 -17.22
CA LYS A 200 6.73 -3.52 -17.81
C LYS A 200 7.37 -2.15 -17.66
N ILE A 201 7.99 -1.90 -16.50
CA ILE A 201 8.51 -0.60 -16.10
C ILE A 201 9.94 -0.38 -16.58
N GLN A 202 10.79 -1.43 -16.58
CA GLN A 202 12.15 -1.32 -17.12
C GLN A 202 12.16 -0.84 -18.58
N ARG A 203 11.13 -1.18 -19.36
CA ARG A 203 10.95 -0.67 -20.74
C ARG A 203 10.60 0.82 -20.82
N SER A 204 9.92 1.39 -19.82
CA SER A 204 9.67 2.84 -19.74
C SER A 204 10.86 3.60 -19.14
N GLU A 205 11.60 3.01 -18.19
CA GLU A 205 12.76 3.65 -17.56
C GLU A 205 13.95 3.76 -18.51
N ASN A 206 14.19 2.77 -19.39
CA ASN A 206 15.22 2.87 -20.43
C ASN A 206 14.99 4.02 -21.42
N LYS A 207 13.77 4.58 -21.50
CA LYS A 207 13.50 5.82 -22.26
C LYS A 207 13.82 7.09 -21.46
N PHE A 208 13.73 7.06 -20.13
CA PHE A 208 14.02 8.21 -19.25
C PHE A 208 15.48 8.30 -18.82
N ALA A 209 16.18 7.17 -18.70
CA ALA A 209 17.61 7.12 -18.38
C ALA A 209 18.49 7.81 -19.44
N SER A 210 18.00 7.93 -20.68
CA SER A 210 18.69 8.59 -21.80
C SER A 210 18.75 10.13 -21.68
N MET A 211 17.93 10.76 -20.82
CA MET A 211 17.78 12.23 -20.81
C MET A 211 18.42 12.96 -19.63
N ASN A 212 18.83 12.26 -18.56
CA ASN A 212 19.23 12.91 -17.28
C ASN A 212 20.53 12.37 -16.64
N ASP A 213 21.41 11.79 -17.43
CA ASP A 213 22.62 11.09 -16.97
C ASP A 213 23.78 12.00 -16.49
N LYS A 214 23.47 13.16 -15.90
CA LYS A 214 24.49 14.09 -15.36
C LYS A 214 24.30 14.56 -13.93
N PHE A 215 23.21 14.21 -13.23
CA PHE A 215 22.97 14.77 -11.88
C PHE A 215 22.39 13.83 -10.80
N HIS A 216 22.16 12.54 -11.07
CA HIS A 216 21.62 11.65 -10.04
C HIS A 216 22.72 10.90 -9.27
N HIS A 217 23.25 11.56 -8.24
CA HIS A 217 24.00 10.91 -7.17
C HIS A 217 23.16 9.79 -6.50
N ASP A 218 23.60 8.54 -6.67
CA ASP A 218 23.88 7.48 -5.68
C ASP A 218 23.06 7.28 -4.39
N HIS A 219 21.89 7.90 -4.22
CA HIS A 219 21.02 7.65 -3.07
C HIS A 219 19.82 6.80 -3.45
N LYS A 220 19.76 5.59 -2.89
CA LYS A 220 18.60 4.69 -2.99
C LYS A 220 17.34 5.42 -2.47
N LYS A 221 16.34 5.58 -3.33
CA LYS A 221 15.06 6.22 -2.99
C LYS A 221 14.29 5.35 -1.97
N MET A 222 13.59 5.99 -1.03
CA MET A 222 12.77 5.32 -0.03
C MET A 222 11.44 4.85 -0.63
N SER A 223 11.05 3.58 -0.42
CA SER A 223 9.71 3.12 -0.80
C SER A 223 8.64 3.71 0.12
N ILE A 224 7.53 4.18 -0.44
CA ILE A 224 6.44 4.80 0.30
C ILE A 224 5.17 3.97 0.10
N LEU A 225 4.53 3.58 1.21
CA LEU A 225 3.25 2.89 1.22
C LEU A 225 2.23 3.74 1.96
N ILE A 226 1.11 4.04 1.30
CA ILE A 226 -0.06 4.67 1.92
C ILE A 226 -1.13 3.59 2.05
N LEU A 227 -1.47 3.23 3.29
CA LEU A 227 -2.52 2.26 3.59
C LEU A 227 -3.74 2.99 4.16
N GLY A 228 -4.85 2.95 3.43
CA GLY A 228 -6.15 3.47 3.88
C GLY A 228 -7.01 2.35 4.48
N LEU A 229 -7.75 2.65 5.54
CA LEU A 229 -8.74 1.75 6.14
C LEU A 229 -10.10 2.46 6.20
N ASP A 230 -11.09 1.95 5.46
CA ASP A 230 -12.44 2.49 5.42
C ASP A 230 -13.42 1.57 6.19
N SER A 231 -14.34 2.03 7.06
CA SER A 231 -14.56 3.36 7.65
C SER A 231 -14.14 3.36 9.13
N VAL A 232 -12.83 3.33 9.41
CA VAL A 232 -12.33 3.09 10.78
C VAL A 232 -12.05 4.41 11.53
N SER A 233 -12.79 4.66 12.62
CA SER A 233 -12.44 5.74 13.56
C SER A 233 -11.31 5.32 14.51
N ARG A 234 -10.61 6.29 15.12
CA ARG A 234 -9.57 6.00 16.13
C ARG A 234 -10.06 5.06 17.24
N LEU A 235 -11.24 5.33 17.82
CA LEU A 235 -11.78 4.47 18.88
C LEU A 235 -12.18 3.09 18.36
N ASN A 236 -12.62 2.97 17.09
CA ASN A 236 -12.88 1.67 16.49
C ASN A 236 -11.60 0.88 16.26
N PHE A 237 -10.53 1.53 15.74
CA PHE A 237 -9.21 0.93 15.56
C PHE A 237 -8.68 0.34 16.87
N LEU A 238 -8.70 1.12 17.95
CA LEU A 238 -8.20 0.71 19.26
C LEU A 238 -8.97 -0.49 19.85
N ARG A 239 -10.28 -0.63 19.54
CA ARG A 239 -11.09 -1.76 19.98
C ARG A 239 -10.93 -3.00 19.11
N SER A 240 -10.87 -2.82 17.79
CA SER A 240 -10.93 -3.92 16.81
C SER A 240 -9.55 -4.45 16.43
N LEU A 241 -8.49 -3.63 16.57
CA LEU A 241 -7.11 -3.98 16.23
C LEU A 241 -6.15 -3.70 17.42
N PRO A 242 -6.43 -4.22 18.63
CA PRO A 242 -5.64 -3.90 19.83
C PRO A 242 -4.18 -4.38 19.74
N ASN A 243 -3.94 -5.50 19.05
CA ASN A 243 -2.58 -6.02 18.83
C ASN A 243 -1.78 -5.11 17.89
N THR A 244 -2.41 -4.62 16.81
CA THR A 244 -1.80 -3.68 15.87
C THR A 244 -1.47 -2.36 16.56
N ASP A 245 -2.42 -1.82 17.33
CA ASP A 245 -2.21 -0.61 18.12
C ASP A 245 -1.05 -0.74 19.12
N LYS A 246 -0.97 -1.87 19.84
CA LYS A 246 0.16 -2.17 20.73
C LYS A 246 1.49 -2.17 19.95
N TYR A 247 1.55 -2.90 18.84
CA TYR A 247 2.74 -2.99 18.00
C TYR A 247 3.21 -1.61 17.51
N LEU A 248 2.29 -0.78 16.99
CA LEU A 248 2.63 0.55 16.47
C LEU A 248 3.21 1.45 17.57
N ARG A 249 2.64 1.42 18.79
CA ARG A 249 3.17 2.18 19.93
C ARG A 249 4.56 1.72 20.35
N GLU A 250 4.83 0.42 20.32
CA GLU A 250 6.08 -0.17 20.79
C GLU A 250 7.21 -0.08 19.75
N THR A 251 6.89 0.13 18.48
CA THR A 251 7.86 0.18 17.37
C THR A 251 8.19 1.58 16.88
N GLY A 252 7.88 2.61 17.68
CA GLY A 252 8.30 3.98 17.40
C GLY A 252 7.51 4.69 16.29
N TRP A 253 6.28 4.24 15.99
CA TRP A 253 5.44 4.95 15.02
C TRP A 253 4.93 6.28 15.58
N PHE A 254 4.92 7.29 14.72
CA PHE A 254 4.35 8.60 15.06
C PHE A 254 2.82 8.58 14.95
N ASN A 255 2.14 8.82 16.07
CA ASN A 255 0.69 8.94 16.11
C ASN A 255 0.26 10.41 16.00
N LEU A 256 -0.35 10.77 14.87
CA LEU A 256 -0.87 12.11 14.60
C LEU A 256 -2.18 12.37 15.37
N LYS A 257 -2.09 12.49 16.70
CA LYS A 257 -3.24 12.78 17.56
C LYS A 257 -3.90 14.10 17.14
N GLY A 258 -5.23 14.08 17.00
CA GLY A 258 -6.01 15.24 16.56
C GLY A 258 -6.09 15.41 15.04
N TYR A 259 -5.33 14.64 14.25
CA TYR A 259 -5.58 14.55 12.82
C TYR A 259 -7.01 14.07 12.58
N ASN A 260 -7.73 14.79 11.72
CA ASN A 260 -9.15 14.60 11.52
C ASN A 260 -9.49 14.62 10.03
N LYS A 261 -10.63 14.01 9.72
CA LYS A 261 -11.18 13.98 8.37
C LYS A 261 -11.60 15.39 7.93
N VAL A 262 -11.39 15.71 6.66
CA VAL A 262 -11.81 16.95 6.00
C VAL A 262 -13.30 16.93 5.68
N GLY A 263 -13.83 15.77 5.26
CA GLY A 263 -15.22 15.61 4.83
C GLY A 263 -15.92 14.40 5.41
N LEU A 264 -17.22 14.28 5.17
CA LEU A 264 -18.02 13.18 5.72
C LEU A 264 -17.66 11.82 5.10
N ASN A 265 -17.52 11.77 3.78
CA ASN A 265 -17.33 10.55 2.98
C ASN A 265 -15.89 10.38 2.48
N THR A 266 -15.58 9.25 1.85
CA THR A 266 -14.22 8.87 1.41
C THR A 266 -13.61 9.88 0.43
N PHE A 267 -14.33 10.23 -0.64
CA PHE A 267 -13.85 11.15 -1.69
C PHE A 267 -13.24 12.48 -1.19
N PRO A 268 -13.96 13.33 -0.41
CA PRO A 268 -13.41 14.62 0.03
C PRO A 268 -12.15 14.48 0.90
N ASN A 269 -11.99 13.37 1.61
CA ASN A 269 -10.80 13.11 2.42
C ASN A 269 -9.61 12.71 1.54
N PHE A 270 -9.83 11.79 0.59
CA PHE A 270 -8.78 11.28 -0.28
C PHE A 270 -8.33 12.32 -1.31
N ILE A 271 -9.24 13.12 -1.88
CA ILE A 271 -8.84 14.21 -2.76
C ILE A 271 -7.98 15.23 -2.01
N ALA A 272 -8.35 15.62 -0.79
CA ALA A 272 -7.55 16.55 -0.01
C ALA A 272 -6.16 15.95 0.32
N LEU A 273 -6.11 14.69 0.73
CA LEU A 273 -4.85 14.00 1.04
C LEU A 273 -3.94 13.84 -0.18
N LEU A 274 -4.51 13.44 -1.32
CA LEU A 274 -3.74 13.02 -2.48
C LEU A 274 -3.46 14.14 -3.48
N THR A 275 -4.23 15.23 -3.48
CA THR A 275 -4.02 16.37 -4.39
C THR A 275 -3.60 17.65 -3.67
N GLY A 276 -3.73 17.70 -2.34
CA GLY A 276 -3.53 18.91 -1.55
C GLY A 276 -4.59 20.00 -1.77
N GLN A 277 -5.64 19.72 -2.55
CA GLN A 277 -6.71 20.68 -2.82
C GLN A 277 -7.75 20.68 -1.69
N ASP A 278 -8.28 21.86 -1.37
CA ASP A 278 -9.48 21.95 -0.56
C ASP A 278 -10.71 21.46 -1.33
N ILE A 279 -11.75 21.10 -0.59
CA ILE A 279 -12.98 20.52 -1.13
C ILE A 279 -13.64 21.44 -2.17
N LYS A 280 -13.67 22.75 -1.94
CA LYS A 280 -14.33 23.71 -2.86
C LYS A 280 -13.58 23.76 -4.18
N THR A 281 -12.26 23.83 -4.13
CA THR A 281 -11.40 23.79 -5.33
C THR A 281 -11.57 22.48 -6.09
N ALA A 282 -11.58 21.34 -5.40
CA ALA A 282 -11.78 20.04 -6.01
C ALA A 282 -13.12 19.94 -6.75
N TYR A 283 -14.23 20.28 -6.08
CA TYR A 283 -15.57 20.24 -6.70
C TYR A 283 -15.78 21.28 -7.80
N SER A 284 -14.98 22.35 -7.84
CA SER A 284 -15.06 23.31 -8.96
C SER A 284 -14.50 22.75 -10.28
N LYS A 285 -13.66 21.71 -10.20
CA LYS A 285 -13.00 21.07 -11.34
C LYS A 285 -13.55 19.67 -11.66
N TRP A 286 -14.30 19.10 -10.73
CA TRP A 286 -14.81 17.74 -10.81
C TRP A 286 -16.31 17.72 -10.58
N SER A 287 -17.06 17.49 -11.66
CA SER A 287 -18.49 17.21 -11.64
C SER A 287 -18.78 15.73 -11.43
N GLY A 288 -17.79 14.87 -11.66
CA GLY A 288 -17.90 13.42 -11.61
C GLY A 288 -18.42 12.79 -12.91
N ASN A 289 -19.00 13.59 -13.82
CA ASN A 289 -19.76 13.10 -14.97
C ASN A 289 -19.02 13.24 -16.31
N GLU A 290 -17.93 13.99 -16.33
CA GLU A 290 -17.17 14.27 -17.54
C GLU A 290 -15.82 13.54 -17.57
N PRO A 291 -15.44 12.96 -18.73
CA PRO A 291 -14.14 12.33 -18.90
C PRO A 291 -12.98 13.29 -18.61
N TYR A 292 -11.85 12.74 -18.16
CA TYR A 292 -10.60 13.43 -17.87
C TYR A 292 -10.61 14.43 -16.70
N GLU A 293 -11.73 14.66 -16.02
CA GLU A 293 -11.75 15.55 -14.85
C GLU A 293 -10.78 15.08 -13.76
N LEU A 294 -10.80 13.77 -13.44
CA LEU A 294 -9.88 13.16 -12.49
C LEU A 294 -8.46 13.04 -13.04
N ASP A 295 -8.29 12.69 -14.31
CA ASP A 295 -6.99 12.59 -14.98
C ASP A 295 -6.19 13.90 -14.87
N ASN A 296 -6.87 15.04 -14.83
CA ASN A 296 -6.27 16.37 -14.75
C ASN A 296 -6.05 16.88 -13.31
N CYS A 297 -6.44 16.11 -12.29
CA CYS A 297 -6.19 16.46 -10.90
C CYS A 297 -4.69 16.31 -10.57
N PRO A 298 -4.12 17.20 -9.73
CA PRO A 298 -2.70 17.19 -9.40
C PRO A 298 -2.40 16.16 -8.30
N PHE A 299 -2.69 14.90 -8.56
CA PHE A 299 -2.44 13.83 -7.61
C PHE A 299 -0.94 13.64 -7.34
N ILE A 300 -0.61 13.35 -6.08
CA ILE A 300 0.76 13.24 -5.57
C ILE A 300 1.56 12.14 -6.26
N TRP A 301 0.90 11.10 -6.77
CA TRP A 301 1.57 10.06 -7.54
C TRP A 301 2.15 10.58 -8.85
N HIS A 302 1.63 11.65 -9.45
CA HIS A 302 2.27 12.28 -10.61
C HIS A 302 3.62 12.89 -10.23
N ASN A 303 3.73 13.49 -9.04
CA ASN A 303 4.99 14.01 -8.53
C ASN A 303 5.99 12.87 -8.26
N PHE A 304 5.54 11.77 -7.65
CA PHE A 304 6.38 10.59 -7.45
C PHE A 304 6.84 9.97 -8.77
N LYS A 305 5.94 9.83 -9.75
CA LYS A 305 6.28 9.33 -11.08
C LYS A 305 7.32 10.22 -11.76
N ASN A 306 7.15 11.54 -11.73
CA ASN A 306 8.12 12.50 -12.28
C ASN A 306 9.47 12.47 -11.54
N ALA A 307 9.46 12.15 -10.25
CA ALA A 307 10.67 11.91 -9.47
C ALA A 307 11.29 10.52 -9.72
N GLY A 308 10.76 9.74 -10.68
CA GLY A 308 11.26 8.41 -11.05
C GLY A 308 10.95 7.32 -10.03
N TYR A 309 9.77 7.38 -9.43
CA TYR A 309 9.21 6.28 -8.64
C TYR A 309 8.27 5.43 -9.51
N VAL A 310 8.23 4.15 -9.19
CA VAL A 310 7.16 3.24 -9.62
C VAL A 310 5.92 3.49 -8.78
N THR A 311 4.79 3.74 -9.44
CA THR A 311 3.54 4.09 -8.77
C THR A 311 2.50 2.97 -8.85
N GLY A 312 1.75 2.79 -7.76
CA GLY A 312 0.68 1.80 -7.68
C GLY A 312 -0.55 2.38 -6.98
N TYR A 313 -1.74 2.00 -7.45
CA TYR A 313 -3.01 2.33 -6.81
C TYR A 313 -3.99 1.16 -6.87
N GLY A 314 -4.65 0.89 -5.76
CA GLY A 314 -5.66 -0.15 -5.65
C GLY A 314 -6.61 0.09 -4.48
N GLU A 315 -7.84 -0.35 -4.67
CA GLU A 315 -8.91 -0.39 -3.66
C GLU A 315 -9.51 -1.79 -3.66
N ASP A 316 -10.33 -2.12 -2.66
CA ASP A 316 -10.86 -3.46 -2.40
C ASP A 316 -12.31 -3.66 -2.90
N LYS A 317 -12.99 -2.59 -3.34
CA LYS A 317 -14.42 -2.64 -3.72
C LYS A 317 -14.75 -1.95 -5.02
N MET A 318 -15.34 -2.67 -5.97
CA MET A 318 -15.61 -2.18 -7.32
C MET A 318 -16.61 -1.00 -7.36
N SER A 319 -17.78 -1.16 -6.74
CA SER A 319 -18.89 -0.23 -6.88
C SER A 319 -18.76 1.01 -5.99
N LEU A 320 -17.96 0.92 -4.93
CA LEU A 320 -17.73 1.98 -3.95
C LEU A 320 -16.29 2.53 -3.99
N SER A 321 -15.50 2.19 -5.01
CA SER A 321 -14.16 2.77 -5.20
C SER A 321 -14.24 4.29 -5.15
N THR A 322 -13.29 4.90 -4.44
CA THR A 322 -13.27 6.33 -4.10
C THR A 322 -13.51 7.24 -5.30
N PHE A 323 -12.90 6.90 -6.44
CA PHE A 323 -12.93 7.71 -7.66
C PHE A 323 -13.95 7.23 -8.71
N ASN A 324 -14.72 6.18 -8.43
CA ASN A 324 -15.74 5.65 -9.35
C ASN A 324 -17.15 5.69 -8.75
N TYR A 325 -17.31 5.87 -7.43
CA TYR A 325 -18.63 6.02 -6.82
C TYR A 325 -19.28 7.33 -7.30
N LEU A 326 -20.42 7.21 -7.99
CA LEU A 326 -21.11 8.33 -8.64
C LEU A 326 -20.21 9.13 -9.61
N SER A 327 -19.21 8.46 -10.20
CA SER A 327 -18.27 9.10 -11.13
C SER A 327 -17.85 8.18 -12.26
N VAL A 328 -17.50 8.78 -13.41
CA VAL A 328 -16.95 8.07 -14.57
C VAL A 328 -15.56 7.46 -14.32
N GLY A 329 -14.83 7.93 -13.30
CA GLY A 329 -13.48 7.44 -12.99
C GLY A 329 -12.39 8.04 -13.88
N PHE A 330 -11.25 7.36 -13.91
CA PHE A 330 -10.10 7.78 -14.71
C PHE A 330 -10.24 7.30 -16.15
N VAL A 331 -9.93 8.15 -17.14
CA VAL A 331 -9.88 7.73 -18.55
C VAL A 331 -8.60 6.99 -18.85
N ASN A 332 -7.48 7.45 -18.31
CA ASN A 332 -6.19 6.79 -18.37
C ASN A 332 -5.84 6.20 -17.01
N PRO A 333 -5.15 5.03 -16.94
CA PRO A 333 -4.67 4.51 -15.67
C PRO A 333 -3.83 5.57 -14.92
N PRO A 334 -4.15 5.89 -13.66
CA PRO A 334 -3.52 7.01 -12.94
C PRO A 334 -2.07 6.70 -12.48
N THR A 335 -1.73 5.41 -12.39
CA THR A 335 -0.47 4.88 -11.86
C THR A 335 0.09 3.78 -12.77
N ASP A 336 1.35 3.38 -12.56
CA ASP A 336 2.02 2.36 -13.38
C ASP A 336 1.39 0.97 -13.21
N TYR A 337 1.04 0.63 -11.96
CA TYR A 337 0.19 -0.51 -11.62
C TYR A 337 -1.16 0.01 -11.13
N TYR A 338 -2.23 -0.36 -11.80
CA TYR A 338 -3.58 0.07 -11.45
C TYR A 338 -4.48 -1.16 -11.26
N LEU A 339 -4.90 -1.42 -10.03
CA LEU A 339 -5.56 -2.67 -9.64
C LEU A 339 -7.03 -2.75 -10.08
N ARG A 340 -7.57 -1.69 -10.67
CA ARG A 340 -8.99 -1.60 -11.05
C ARG A 340 -9.47 -2.76 -11.93
N PRO A 341 -8.76 -3.19 -12.99
CA PRO A 341 -9.20 -4.34 -13.79
C PRO A 341 -9.30 -5.64 -12.98
N TYR A 342 -8.37 -5.86 -12.05
CA TYR A 342 -8.39 -7.02 -11.15
C TYR A 342 -9.63 -7.03 -10.26
N ILE A 343 -9.95 -5.89 -9.61
CA ILE A 343 -11.12 -5.77 -8.75
C ILE A 343 -12.42 -5.92 -9.55
N ILE A 344 -12.49 -5.30 -10.73
CA ILE A 344 -13.65 -5.43 -11.61
C ILE A 344 -13.86 -6.91 -11.97
N ALA A 345 -12.81 -7.60 -12.36
CA ALA A 345 -12.92 -8.99 -12.77
C ALA A 345 -13.26 -9.91 -11.59
N SER A 346 -12.61 -9.74 -10.44
CA SER A 346 -12.82 -10.56 -9.25
C SER A 346 -14.25 -10.47 -8.74
N GLU A 347 -14.84 -9.27 -8.71
CA GLU A 347 -16.21 -9.10 -8.23
C GLU A 347 -17.32 -9.41 -9.25
N LYS A 348 -17.06 -9.28 -10.56
CA LYS A 348 -18.04 -9.58 -11.62
C LYS A 348 -18.02 -11.05 -12.07
N LEU A 349 -16.85 -11.66 -12.14
CA LEU A 349 -16.66 -12.97 -12.77
C LEU A 349 -16.60 -14.12 -11.77
N LEU A 350 -16.11 -13.87 -10.55
CA LEU A 350 -16.04 -14.91 -9.52
C LEU A 350 -17.31 -14.95 -8.68
N LYS A 351 -17.63 -16.15 -8.17
CA LYS A 351 -18.72 -16.32 -7.20
C LYS A 351 -18.33 -15.67 -5.87
N PRO A 352 -19.13 -14.73 -5.36
CA PRO A 352 -18.84 -14.12 -4.09
C PRO A 352 -19.31 -15.01 -2.94
N LYS A 353 -18.61 -14.92 -1.80
CA LYS A 353 -19.19 -15.25 -0.50
C LYS A 353 -19.53 -13.94 0.20
N ALA A 354 -20.73 -13.86 0.74
CA ALA A 354 -21.20 -12.68 1.46
C ALA A 354 -21.46 -12.99 2.92
N ASN A 355 -21.17 -12.04 3.80
CA ASN A 355 -21.60 -12.01 5.20
C ASN A 355 -22.25 -10.64 5.47
N PHE A 356 -22.85 -10.44 6.65
CA PHE A 356 -23.43 -9.17 7.15
C PHE A 356 -24.02 -8.21 6.11
N ASN A 357 -25.35 -8.07 6.06
CA ASN A 357 -26.03 -7.13 5.15
C ASN A 357 -25.67 -7.34 3.66
N SER A 358 -25.25 -8.55 3.28
CA SER A 358 -24.89 -8.93 1.91
C SER A 358 -23.59 -8.33 1.40
N GLU A 359 -22.65 -7.99 2.29
CA GLU A 359 -21.31 -7.55 1.89
C GLU A 359 -20.46 -8.73 1.42
N LYS A 360 -19.90 -8.60 0.21
CA LYS A 360 -19.03 -9.61 -0.39
C LYS A 360 -17.65 -9.50 0.24
N TYR A 361 -17.15 -10.57 0.84
CA TYR A 361 -15.82 -10.59 1.47
C TYR A 361 -14.90 -11.69 0.90
N CYS A 362 -15.43 -12.54 0.02
CA CYS A 362 -14.62 -13.45 -0.79
C CYS A 362 -14.98 -13.28 -2.26
N THR A 363 -13.97 -13.36 -3.14
CA THR A 363 -14.11 -13.46 -4.59
C THR A 363 -13.44 -14.75 -5.05
N GLY A 364 -14.24 -15.80 -5.28
CA GLY A 364 -13.71 -17.13 -5.52
C GLY A 364 -13.07 -17.71 -4.25
N PRO A 365 -11.87 -18.33 -4.33
CA PRO A 365 -11.22 -18.97 -3.19
C PRO A 365 -10.49 -17.98 -2.25
N GLU A 366 -10.41 -16.70 -2.62
CA GLU A 366 -9.65 -15.68 -1.89
C GLU A 366 -10.56 -14.61 -1.29
N SER A 367 -10.06 -13.87 -0.29
CA SER A 367 -10.74 -12.70 0.24
C SER A 367 -10.82 -11.62 -0.85
N ALA A 368 -11.97 -10.95 -0.95
CA ALA A 368 -12.04 -9.66 -1.60
C ALA A 368 -11.12 -8.75 -0.76
N ILE A 369 -10.06 -8.23 -1.37
CA ILE A 369 -8.83 -7.65 -0.78
C ILE A 369 -8.95 -7.17 0.67
#